data_AF-A0AA39M7F1-F1
#
_entry.id   AF-A0AA39M7F1-F1
#
_cell.length_a   1.000
_cell.length_b   1.000
_cell.length_c   1.000
_cell.angle_alpha   90.00
_cell.angle_beta   90.00
_cell.angle_gamma   90.00
#
_symmetry.space_group_name_H-M   'P 1'
#
loop_
_entity.id
_entity.type
_entity.pdbx_description
1 polymer ?
#
loop_
_entity_poly.entity_id
_entity_poly.type
_entity_poly.pdbx_seq_one_letter_code
_entity_poly.pdbx_strand_id
1 'polypeptide(L)'
;MAFTEAERAAIFADVEEGGKDEAELKEAIQLIEDELDKGDPSSIQDAFELALSAHPAVILLWLKYLHWLDDSLRIPSQSVEVYERAALVNPMSSEIMQLALIAYERAGESPDRIEDMWEAAKNSIAEPDWGASLFTTYIFLLKRRVVQSGSEDFSIVGEAFEDGCTFLSHRFRFWDQTFKYRLMHAYFHYSTTKNYGKFNFPARDIVRDILTTGGSTQPKVAIEAISYERHFGRDMIRCRNMLYQLVNSVTENAFLLFDYFIQFEREEGTLEDLEKALAEVNCQARRLERLRMRRVTSSPLEKDAISSLLEDTPFSSSTKKALQRLQSMRCDRSFRKSCSSIILNKVK
;
A
#
# COMPACT_ATOMS: atom_id res chain seq x y z
N MET A 1 8.51 4.35 -29.15
CA MET A 1 8.41 4.44 -27.67
C MET A 1 9.83 4.37 -27.11
N ALA A 2 10.60 5.47 -27.20
CA ALA A 2 12.03 5.46 -26.88
C ALA A 2 12.31 5.25 -25.39
N PHE A 3 13.52 4.81 -25.04
CA PHE A 3 13.97 4.75 -23.67
C PHE A 3 14.29 6.15 -23.15
N THR A 4 13.68 6.53 -22.03
CA THR A 4 13.95 7.80 -21.36
C THR A 4 15.36 7.83 -20.76
N GLU A 5 15.90 9.02 -20.53
CA GLU A 5 17.21 9.17 -19.86
C GLU A 5 17.25 8.50 -18.48
N ALA A 6 16.13 8.53 -17.75
CA ALA A 6 16.01 7.87 -16.45
C ALA A 6 16.00 6.33 -16.59
N GLU A 7 15.30 5.78 -17.57
CA GLU A 7 15.31 4.34 -17.87
C GLU A 7 16.71 3.88 -18.26
N ARG A 8 17.41 4.64 -19.10
CA ARG A 8 18.80 4.33 -19.48
C ARG A 8 19.73 4.36 -18.27
N ALA A 9 19.66 5.40 -17.45
CA ALA A 9 20.45 5.48 -16.24
C ALA A 9 20.22 4.29 -15.31
N ALA A 10 18.98 3.81 -15.20
CA ALA A 10 18.64 2.64 -14.40
C ALA A 10 19.13 1.32 -15.03
N ILE A 11 19.05 1.16 -16.35
CA ILE A 11 19.55 -0.03 -17.06
C ILE A 11 21.07 -0.19 -16.88
N PHE A 12 21.82 0.91 -16.95
CA PHE A 12 23.28 0.91 -16.86
C PHE A 12 23.82 1.07 -15.44
N ALA A 13 22.96 1.15 -14.41
CA ALA A 13 23.39 1.46 -13.03
C ALA A 13 24.40 0.43 -12.45
N ASP A 14 24.27 -0.83 -12.83
CA ASP A 14 25.09 -1.94 -12.34
C ASP A 14 26.08 -2.49 -13.40
N VAL A 15 26.24 -1.78 -14.52
CA VAL A 15 27.13 -2.20 -15.62
C VAL A 15 28.45 -1.45 -15.52
N GLU A 16 29.59 -2.16 -15.61
CA GLU A 16 30.91 -1.54 -15.58
C GLU A 16 31.13 -0.61 -16.80
N GLU A 17 31.49 0.65 -16.54
CA GLU A 17 31.73 1.64 -17.59
C GLU A 17 32.92 1.23 -18.49
N GLY A 18 32.70 1.28 -19.81
CA GLY A 18 33.67 0.91 -20.83
C GLY A 18 33.85 -0.60 -21.03
N GLY A 19 33.01 -1.41 -20.39
CA GLY A 19 32.99 -2.86 -20.57
C GLY A 19 32.40 -3.28 -21.93
N LYS A 20 32.78 -4.47 -22.38
CA LYS A 20 32.21 -5.08 -23.60
C LYS A 20 30.68 -5.24 -23.47
N ASP A 21 30.21 -5.65 -22.30
CA ASP A 21 28.79 -5.87 -22.01
C ASP A 21 27.96 -4.57 -22.08
N GLU A 22 28.57 -3.43 -21.72
CA GLU A 22 27.92 -2.11 -21.84
C GLU A 22 27.71 -1.72 -23.31
N ALA A 23 28.72 -1.99 -24.16
CA ALA A 23 28.64 -1.70 -25.59
C ALA A 23 27.57 -2.57 -26.27
N GLU A 24 27.55 -3.87 -25.98
CA GLU A 24 26.54 -4.80 -26.53
C GLU A 24 25.12 -4.41 -26.09
N LEU A 25 24.93 -4.02 -24.82
CA LEU A 25 23.65 -3.55 -24.32
C LEU A 25 23.20 -2.23 -24.95
N LYS A 26 24.13 -1.30 -25.21
CA LYS A 26 23.83 -0.05 -25.95
C LYS A 26 23.39 -0.35 -27.38
N GLU A 27 24.08 -1.25 -28.07
CA GLU A 27 23.72 -1.67 -29.43
C GLU A 27 22.33 -2.32 -29.46
N ALA A 28 22.02 -3.19 -28.48
CA ALA A 28 20.71 -3.80 -28.35
C ALA A 28 19.59 -2.77 -28.12
N ILE A 29 19.80 -1.79 -27.24
CA ILE A 29 18.83 -0.71 -26.99
C ILE A 29 18.62 0.14 -28.26
N GLN A 30 19.70 0.49 -28.96
CA GLN A 30 19.60 1.27 -30.19
C GLN A 30 18.81 0.51 -31.26
N LEU A 31 19.07 -0.79 -31.42
CA LEU A 31 18.33 -1.64 -32.34
C LEU A 31 16.83 -1.66 -32.01
N ILE A 32 16.47 -1.82 -30.73
CA ILE A 32 15.06 -1.78 -30.30
C ILE A 32 14.41 -0.46 -30.68
N GLU A 33 15.09 0.67 -30.47
CA GLU A 33 14.54 1.99 -30.79
C GLU A 33 14.37 2.19 -32.30
N ASP A 34 15.35 1.76 -33.10
CA ASP A 34 15.28 1.83 -34.55
C ASP A 34 14.12 0.98 -35.09
N GLU A 35 13.89 -0.22 -34.56
CA GLU A 35 12.77 -1.08 -34.95
C GLU A 35 11.42 -0.53 -34.46
N LEU A 36 11.37 0.05 -33.25
CA LEU A 36 10.17 0.72 -32.74
C LEU A 36 9.77 1.92 -33.61
N ASP A 37 10.73 2.64 -34.17
CA ASP A 37 10.50 3.77 -35.06
C ASP A 37 10.01 3.32 -36.46
N LYS A 38 10.48 2.16 -36.94
CA LYS A 38 9.97 1.54 -38.18
C LYS A 38 8.53 1.02 -38.02
N GLY A 39 8.20 0.50 -36.85
CA GLY A 39 6.84 0.09 -36.49
C GLY A 39 6.42 -1.29 -37.00
N ASP A 40 7.33 -2.11 -37.51
CA ASP A 40 7.02 -3.48 -37.93
C ASP A 40 6.95 -4.43 -36.71
N PRO A 41 5.80 -5.06 -36.39
CA PRO A 41 5.66 -5.83 -35.17
C PRO A 41 6.60 -7.04 -35.06
N SER A 42 6.88 -7.73 -36.17
CA SER A 42 7.78 -8.88 -36.17
C SER A 42 9.20 -8.45 -35.86
N SER A 43 9.68 -7.41 -36.54
CA SER A 43 11.04 -6.89 -36.33
C SER A 43 11.23 -6.34 -34.91
N ILE A 44 10.19 -5.70 -34.34
CA ILE A 44 10.22 -5.24 -32.94
C ILE A 44 10.31 -6.42 -31.97
N GLN A 45 9.50 -7.48 -32.17
CA GLN A 45 9.60 -8.70 -31.34
C GLN A 45 11.01 -9.28 -31.43
N ASP A 46 11.55 -9.45 -32.64
CA ASP A 46 12.89 -10.00 -32.84
C ASP A 46 13.98 -9.17 -32.15
N ALA A 47 13.87 -7.83 -32.19
CA ALA A 47 14.81 -6.95 -31.50
C ALA A 47 14.75 -7.10 -29.98
N PHE A 48 13.55 -7.19 -29.40
CA PHE A 48 13.38 -7.45 -27.96
C PHE A 48 13.87 -8.84 -27.58
N GLU A 49 13.52 -9.88 -28.34
CA GLU A 49 13.94 -11.26 -28.08
C GLU A 49 15.47 -11.40 -28.14
N LEU A 50 16.11 -10.76 -29.12
CA LEU A 50 17.57 -10.70 -29.21
C LEU A 50 18.17 -10.05 -27.97
N ALA A 51 17.67 -8.88 -27.57
CA ALA A 51 18.18 -8.16 -26.39
C ALA A 51 17.98 -8.97 -25.09
N LEU A 52 16.83 -9.62 -24.93
CA LEU A 52 16.50 -10.43 -23.75
C LEU A 52 17.28 -11.75 -23.71
N SER A 53 17.68 -12.29 -24.87
CA SER A 53 18.56 -13.47 -24.93
C SER A 53 19.97 -13.15 -24.42
N ALA A 54 20.47 -11.93 -24.69
CA ALA A 54 21.78 -11.47 -24.25
C ALA A 54 21.75 -10.93 -22.81
N HIS A 55 20.69 -10.21 -22.43
CA HIS A 55 20.58 -9.49 -21.16
C HIS A 55 19.29 -9.82 -20.39
N PRO A 56 19.04 -11.10 -20.04
CA PRO A 56 17.79 -11.53 -19.41
C PRO A 56 17.57 -10.94 -18.00
N ALA A 57 18.62 -10.53 -17.29
CA ALA A 57 18.51 -9.96 -15.95
C ALA A 57 18.04 -8.49 -15.94
N VAL A 58 18.00 -7.82 -17.09
CA VAL A 58 17.63 -6.39 -17.17
C VAL A 58 16.11 -6.26 -17.16
N ILE A 59 15.55 -6.06 -15.96
CA ILE A 59 14.11 -5.95 -15.70
C ILE A 59 13.43 -4.90 -16.60
N LEU A 60 14.09 -3.77 -16.85
CA LEU A 60 13.52 -2.69 -17.66
C LEU A 60 13.35 -3.05 -19.14
N LEU A 61 14.18 -3.96 -19.69
CA LEU A 61 13.96 -4.47 -21.05
C LEU A 61 12.69 -5.32 -21.10
N TRP A 62 12.47 -6.18 -20.11
CA TRP A 62 11.23 -6.95 -19.98
C TRP A 62 10.03 -6.03 -19.86
N LEU A 63 10.05 -5.06 -18.95
CA LEU A 63 8.93 -4.13 -18.75
C LEU A 63 8.60 -3.36 -20.04
N LYS A 64 9.62 -2.86 -20.77
CA LYS A 64 9.41 -2.17 -22.05
C LYS A 64 8.77 -3.08 -23.09
N TYR A 65 9.23 -4.32 -23.18
CA TYR A 65 8.68 -5.30 -24.11
C TYR A 65 7.22 -5.64 -23.76
N LEU A 66 6.95 -5.93 -22.49
CA LEU A 66 5.63 -6.27 -21.98
C LEU A 66 4.61 -5.13 -22.18
N HIS A 67 5.02 -3.89 -21.91
CA HIS A 67 4.19 -2.71 -22.20
C HIS A 67 3.93 -2.54 -23.69
N TRP A 68 4.94 -2.74 -24.54
CA TRP A 68 4.75 -2.68 -25.98
C TRP A 68 3.76 -3.75 -26.48
N LEU A 69 3.87 -4.99 -25.98
CA LEU A 69 2.94 -6.08 -26.31
C LEU A 69 1.49 -5.71 -25.94
N ASP A 70 1.29 -5.15 -24.75
CA ASP A 70 -0.04 -4.79 -24.27
C ASP A 70 -0.63 -3.55 -24.98
N ASP A 71 0.19 -2.54 -25.27
CA ASP A 71 -0.27 -1.27 -25.83
C ASP A 71 -0.38 -1.29 -27.36
N SER A 72 0.55 -1.96 -28.03
CA SER A 72 0.72 -1.92 -29.49
C SER A 72 0.20 -3.18 -30.15
N LEU A 73 0.68 -4.36 -29.72
CA LEU A 73 0.31 -5.63 -30.35
C LEU A 73 -1.11 -6.06 -29.97
N ARG A 74 -1.49 -5.91 -28.69
CA ARG A 74 -2.84 -6.17 -28.15
C ARG A 74 -3.35 -7.59 -28.43
N ILE A 75 -2.46 -8.58 -28.35
CA ILE A 75 -2.82 -10.00 -28.45
C ILE A 75 -2.59 -10.64 -27.07
N PRO A 76 -3.64 -10.77 -26.23
CA PRO A 76 -3.47 -11.19 -24.83
C PRO A 76 -2.79 -12.55 -24.67
N SER A 77 -3.06 -13.51 -25.55
CA SER A 77 -2.45 -14.84 -25.48
C SER A 77 -0.94 -14.81 -25.69
N GLN A 78 -0.44 -13.94 -26.57
CA GLN A 78 1.00 -13.76 -26.79
C GLN A 78 1.64 -13.01 -25.62
N SER A 79 0.96 -11.99 -25.08
CA SER A 79 1.43 -11.29 -23.88
C SER A 79 1.67 -12.27 -22.72
N VAL A 80 0.72 -13.19 -22.47
CA VAL A 80 0.81 -14.15 -21.35
C VAL A 80 2.09 -14.99 -21.40
N GLU A 81 2.46 -15.54 -22.56
CA GLU A 81 3.67 -16.36 -22.70
C GLU A 81 4.95 -15.56 -22.38
N VAL A 82 4.99 -14.29 -22.77
CA VAL A 82 6.14 -13.41 -22.48
C VAL A 82 6.14 -13.02 -21.00
N TYR A 83 4.98 -12.76 -20.39
CA TYR A 83 4.86 -12.51 -18.95
C TYR A 83 5.33 -13.72 -18.11
N GLU A 84 5.00 -14.94 -18.52
CA GLU A 84 5.47 -16.16 -17.86
C GLU A 84 7.00 -16.27 -17.88
N ARG A 85 7.62 -16.02 -19.05
CA ARG A 85 9.07 -15.99 -19.17
C ARG A 85 9.69 -14.89 -18.30
N ALA A 86 9.11 -13.69 -18.32
CA ALA A 86 9.60 -12.57 -17.53
C ALA A 86 9.55 -12.88 -16.02
N ALA A 87 8.45 -13.47 -15.55
CA ALA A 87 8.24 -13.88 -14.16
C ALA A 87 9.22 -14.98 -13.73
N LEU A 88 9.50 -15.96 -14.60
CA LEU A 88 10.48 -17.02 -14.33
C LEU A 88 11.91 -16.50 -14.23
N VAL A 89 12.28 -15.54 -15.09
CA VAL A 89 13.63 -14.95 -15.10
C VAL A 89 13.80 -13.95 -13.94
N ASN A 90 12.75 -13.19 -13.62
CA ASN A 90 12.78 -12.12 -12.62
C ASN A 90 11.75 -12.34 -11.50
N PRO A 91 11.81 -13.46 -10.75
CA PRO A 91 10.75 -13.84 -9.81
C PRO A 91 10.59 -12.85 -8.66
N MET A 92 11.65 -12.13 -8.30
CA MET A 92 11.65 -11.13 -7.21
C MET A 92 11.07 -9.77 -7.64
N SER A 93 10.76 -9.57 -8.92
CA SER A 93 10.18 -8.32 -9.42
C SER A 93 8.67 -8.31 -9.16
N SER A 94 8.26 -7.61 -8.10
CA SER A 94 6.83 -7.49 -7.75
C SER A 94 5.98 -6.82 -8.84
N GLU A 95 6.59 -5.95 -9.65
CA GLU A 95 5.95 -5.29 -10.78
C GLU A 95 5.63 -6.29 -11.90
N ILE A 96 6.60 -7.13 -12.27
CA ILE A 96 6.39 -8.19 -13.28
C ILE A 96 5.32 -9.17 -12.78
N MET A 97 5.36 -9.61 -11.52
CA MET A 97 4.35 -10.54 -10.98
C MET A 97 2.94 -9.92 -11.00
N GLN A 98 2.81 -8.63 -10.65
CA GLN A 98 1.52 -7.93 -10.71
C GLN A 98 1.00 -7.83 -12.15
N LEU A 99 1.86 -7.42 -13.09
CA LEU A 99 1.48 -7.30 -14.49
C LEU A 99 1.15 -8.67 -15.11
N ALA A 100 1.86 -9.73 -14.73
CA ALA A 100 1.55 -11.10 -15.17
C ALA A 100 0.14 -11.52 -14.73
N LEU A 101 -0.24 -11.32 -13.46
CA LEU A 101 -1.60 -11.60 -12.99
C LEU A 101 -2.65 -10.82 -13.78
N ILE A 102 -2.39 -9.54 -14.07
CA ILE A 102 -3.28 -8.70 -14.88
C ILE A 102 -3.36 -9.22 -16.32
N ALA A 103 -2.26 -9.68 -16.91
CA ALA A 103 -2.23 -10.23 -18.26
C ALA A 103 -3.04 -11.53 -18.36
N TYR A 104 -2.92 -12.42 -17.37
CA TYR A 104 -3.72 -13.64 -17.28
C TYR A 104 -5.21 -13.33 -17.20
N GLU A 105 -5.59 -12.31 -16.41
CA GLU A 105 -6.97 -11.85 -16.34
C GLU A 105 -7.46 -11.32 -17.70
N ARG A 106 -6.66 -10.49 -18.38
CA ARG A 106 -7.00 -9.94 -19.71
C ARG A 106 -7.16 -11.03 -20.76
N ALA A 107 -6.34 -12.07 -20.71
CA ALA A 107 -6.40 -13.21 -21.61
C ALA A 107 -7.54 -14.19 -21.27
N GLY A 108 -8.20 -14.02 -20.11
CA GLY A 108 -9.28 -14.91 -19.68
C GLY A 108 -8.78 -16.30 -19.28
N GLU A 109 -7.57 -16.38 -18.72
CA GLU A 109 -6.94 -17.64 -18.34
C GLU A 109 -7.73 -18.42 -17.27
N SER A 110 -7.49 -19.74 -17.23
CA SER A 110 -8.19 -20.62 -16.29
C SER A 110 -7.91 -20.24 -14.83
N PRO A 111 -8.84 -20.52 -13.89
CA PRO A 111 -8.60 -20.37 -12.46
C PRO A 111 -7.31 -21.04 -11.99
N ASP A 112 -7.06 -22.26 -12.46
CA ASP A 112 -5.89 -23.05 -12.06
C ASP A 112 -4.58 -22.37 -12.46
N ARG A 113 -4.47 -21.86 -13.69
CA ARG A 113 -3.26 -21.14 -14.14
C ARG A 113 -3.01 -19.86 -13.35
N ILE A 114 -4.08 -19.14 -13.01
CA ILE A 114 -3.98 -17.93 -12.18
C ILE A 114 -3.51 -18.29 -10.77
N GLU A 115 -3.98 -19.40 -10.21
CA GLU A 115 -3.57 -19.86 -8.89
C GLU A 115 -2.10 -20.29 -8.87
N ASP A 116 -1.63 -21.02 -9.90
CA ASP A 116 -0.22 -21.39 -10.02
C ASP A 116 0.70 -20.15 -10.07
N MET A 117 0.33 -19.14 -10.87
CA MET A 117 1.05 -17.87 -10.93
C MET A 117 0.97 -17.11 -9.60
N TRP A 118 -0.19 -17.13 -8.95
CA TRP A 118 -0.38 -16.50 -7.64
C TRP A 118 0.52 -17.12 -6.57
N GLU A 119 0.61 -18.44 -6.49
CA GLU A 119 1.50 -19.13 -5.55
C GLU A 119 2.98 -18.80 -5.82
N ALA A 120 3.40 -18.75 -7.09
CA ALA A 120 4.73 -18.30 -7.44
C ALA A 120 5.00 -16.85 -6.98
N ALA A 121 4.03 -15.96 -7.19
CA ALA A 121 4.11 -14.56 -6.79
C ALA A 121 4.12 -14.38 -5.26
N LYS A 122 3.27 -15.11 -4.54
CA LYS A 122 3.19 -15.08 -3.08
C LYS A 122 4.51 -15.52 -2.45
N ASN A 123 5.18 -16.50 -3.05
CA ASN A 123 6.48 -17.00 -2.59
C ASN A 123 7.64 -16.01 -2.84
N SER A 124 7.50 -15.07 -3.77
CA SER A 124 8.54 -14.07 -4.06
C SER A 124 8.46 -12.79 -3.23
N ILE A 125 7.47 -12.67 -2.33
CA ILE A 125 7.27 -11.49 -1.49
C ILE A 125 8.46 -11.30 -0.52
N ALA A 126 9.30 -10.30 -0.82
CA ALA A 126 10.43 -9.89 0.00
C ALA A 126 10.14 -8.70 0.93
N GLU A 127 9.22 -7.81 0.54
CA GLU A 127 8.92 -6.56 1.25
C GLU A 127 7.43 -6.43 1.58
N PRO A 128 7.06 -5.76 2.69
CA PRO A 128 5.66 -5.62 3.10
C PRO A 128 4.83 -4.81 2.09
N ASP A 129 5.38 -3.71 1.55
CA ASP A 129 4.66 -2.85 0.60
C ASP A 129 4.40 -3.59 -0.73
N TRP A 130 5.38 -4.38 -1.19
CA TRP A 130 5.24 -5.23 -2.36
C TRP A 130 4.20 -6.32 -2.14
N GLY A 131 4.26 -6.99 -0.99
CA GLY A 131 3.29 -8.00 -0.61
C GLY A 131 1.87 -7.42 -0.58
N ALA A 132 1.68 -6.27 0.06
CA ALA A 132 0.39 -5.59 0.08
C ALA A 132 -0.12 -5.25 -1.33
N SER A 133 0.74 -4.75 -2.22
CA SER A 133 0.38 -4.45 -3.62
C SER A 133 -0.02 -5.70 -4.41
N LEU A 134 0.74 -6.79 -4.24
CA LEU A 134 0.52 -8.04 -4.94
C LEU A 134 -0.77 -8.74 -4.48
N PHE A 135 -0.99 -8.86 -3.16
CA PHE A 135 -2.27 -9.33 -2.61
C PHE A 135 -3.44 -8.48 -3.11
N THR A 136 -3.29 -7.16 -3.11
CA THR A 136 -4.34 -6.25 -3.61
C THR A 136 -4.67 -6.57 -5.08
N THR A 137 -3.65 -6.76 -5.92
CA THR A 137 -3.85 -7.10 -7.34
C THR A 137 -4.62 -8.39 -7.51
N TYR A 138 -4.22 -9.46 -6.80
CA TYR A 138 -4.88 -10.76 -6.83
C TYR A 138 -6.33 -10.70 -6.30
N ILE A 139 -6.55 -10.03 -5.17
CA ILE A 139 -7.89 -9.87 -4.57
C ILE A 139 -8.85 -9.15 -5.53
N PHE A 140 -8.40 -8.08 -6.19
CA PHE A 140 -9.25 -7.35 -7.12
C PHE A 140 -9.46 -8.10 -8.44
N LEU A 141 -8.50 -8.93 -8.87
CA LEU A 141 -8.68 -9.89 -9.95
C LEU A 141 -9.80 -10.88 -9.59
N LEU A 142 -9.72 -11.54 -8.42
CA LEU A 142 -10.76 -12.46 -7.95
C LEU A 142 -12.14 -11.79 -7.90
N LYS A 143 -12.20 -10.57 -7.36
CA LYS A 143 -13.44 -9.80 -7.30
C LYS A 143 -14.04 -9.55 -8.69
N ARG A 144 -13.23 -9.17 -9.68
CA ARG A 144 -13.70 -8.94 -11.06
C ARG A 144 -14.22 -10.23 -11.69
N ARG A 145 -13.58 -11.38 -11.42
CA ARG A 145 -14.04 -12.69 -11.90
C ARG A 145 -15.38 -13.10 -11.29
N VAL A 146 -15.57 -12.88 -9.99
CA VAL A 146 -16.86 -13.14 -9.30
C VAL A 146 -17.97 -12.30 -9.95
N VAL A 147 -17.70 -11.02 -10.22
CA VAL A 147 -18.67 -10.14 -10.92
C VAL A 147 -18.94 -10.65 -12.35
N GLN A 148 -17.90 -11.05 -13.07
CA GLN A 148 -18.02 -11.54 -14.45
C GLN A 148 -18.81 -12.85 -14.53
N SER A 149 -18.71 -13.73 -13.52
CA SER A 149 -19.50 -14.96 -13.46
C SER A 149 -20.98 -14.71 -13.10
N GLY A 150 -21.34 -13.48 -12.71
CA GLY A 150 -22.67 -13.12 -12.24
C GLY A 150 -22.99 -13.61 -10.83
N SER A 151 -21.99 -14.11 -10.09
CA SER A 151 -22.14 -14.53 -8.71
C SER A 151 -22.18 -13.32 -7.77
N GLU A 152 -23.03 -13.40 -6.73
CA GLU A 152 -23.01 -12.45 -5.61
C GLU A 152 -22.22 -13.01 -4.40
N ASP A 153 -21.60 -14.18 -4.56
CA ASP A 153 -20.76 -14.79 -3.52
C ASP A 153 -19.31 -14.31 -3.63
N PHE A 154 -18.97 -13.38 -2.74
CA PHE A 154 -17.62 -12.84 -2.62
C PHE A 154 -16.79 -13.53 -1.51
N SER A 155 -17.17 -14.73 -1.06
CA SER A 155 -16.45 -15.43 0.02
C SER A 155 -14.97 -15.62 -0.31
N ILE A 156 -14.64 -16.02 -1.53
CA ILE A 156 -13.24 -16.18 -2.00
C ILE A 156 -12.42 -14.89 -1.89
N VAL A 157 -13.06 -13.73 -2.08
CA VAL A 157 -12.39 -12.42 -1.97
C VAL A 157 -12.13 -12.07 -0.52
N GLY A 158 -13.08 -12.38 0.38
CA GLY A 158 -12.90 -12.23 1.83
C GLY A 158 -11.78 -13.13 2.35
N GLU A 159 -11.77 -14.40 1.95
CA GLU A 159 -10.72 -15.36 2.29
C GLU A 159 -9.33 -14.89 1.83
N ALA A 160 -9.22 -14.35 0.61
CA ALA A 160 -7.96 -13.79 0.11
C ALA A 160 -7.49 -12.56 0.91
N PHE A 161 -8.39 -11.71 1.38
CA PHE A 161 -8.03 -10.62 2.30
C PHE A 161 -7.51 -11.14 3.64
N GLU A 162 -8.16 -12.16 4.21
CA GLU A 162 -7.74 -12.79 5.47
C GLU A 162 -6.40 -13.50 5.34
N ASP A 163 -6.18 -14.26 4.25
CA ASP A 163 -4.90 -14.87 3.92
C ASP A 163 -3.79 -13.82 3.81
N GLY A 164 -4.03 -12.70 3.12
CA GLY A 164 -3.06 -11.61 3.07
C GLY A 164 -2.79 -10.96 4.43
N CYS A 165 -3.82 -10.73 5.25
CA CYS A 165 -3.63 -10.24 6.62
C CYS A 165 -2.75 -11.19 7.44
N THR A 166 -3.01 -12.49 7.40
CA THR A 166 -2.27 -13.49 8.17
C THR A 166 -0.84 -13.66 7.64
N PHE A 167 -0.65 -13.78 6.34
CA PHE A 167 0.66 -13.90 5.70
C PHE A 167 1.54 -12.69 6.01
N LEU A 168 1.05 -11.49 5.72
CA LEU A 168 1.83 -10.26 5.85
C LEU A 168 2.16 -9.94 7.32
N SER A 169 1.20 -10.11 8.23
CA SER A 169 1.42 -9.87 9.66
C SER A 169 2.36 -10.89 10.30
N HIS A 170 2.35 -12.14 9.83
CA HIS A 170 3.27 -13.17 10.29
C HIS A 170 4.69 -12.94 9.78
N ARG A 171 4.85 -12.56 8.50
CA ARG A 171 6.16 -12.36 7.88
C ARG A 171 6.82 -11.04 8.28
N PHE A 172 6.05 -9.96 8.40
CA PHE A 172 6.58 -8.62 8.57
C PHE A 172 6.05 -7.95 9.84
N ARG A 173 6.97 -7.48 10.69
CA ARG A 173 6.61 -6.71 11.91
C ARG A 173 5.83 -5.42 11.58
N PHE A 174 6.09 -4.83 10.42
CA PHE A 174 5.54 -3.55 9.97
C PHE A 174 4.80 -3.68 8.65
N TRP A 175 3.80 -4.54 8.61
CA TRP A 175 3.18 -4.91 7.35
C TRP A 175 2.14 -3.91 6.82
N ASP A 176 1.47 -3.16 7.70
CA ASP A 176 0.38 -2.23 7.33
C ASP A 176 0.44 -0.94 8.18
N GLN A 177 1.52 -0.16 8.00
CA GLN A 177 1.76 1.07 8.77
C GLN A 177 0.75 2.18 8.46
N THR A 178 0.27 2.22 7.21
CA THR A 178 -0.69 3.22 6.73
C THR A 178 -2.15 2.77 6.93
N PHE A 179 -2.36 1.55 7.44
CA PHE A 179 -3.67 0.91 7.59
C PHE A 179 -4.44 0.71 6.27
N LYS A 180 -3.83 1.01 5.12
CA LYS A 180 -4.48 1.01 3.80
C LYS A 180 -5.00 -0.39 3.45
N TYR A 181 -4.25 -1.45 3.76
CA TYR A 181 -4.67 -2.81 3.44
C TYR A 181 -5.92 -3.20 4.22
N ARG A 182 -5.91 -2.99 5.55
CA ARG A 182 -7.08 -3.28 6.39
C ARG A 182 -8.26 -2.35 6.13
N LEU A 183 -8.02 -1.08 5.75
CA LEU A 183 -9.09 -0.18 5.31
C LEU A 183 -9.77 -0.68 4.05
N MET A 184 -9.01 -1.16 3.04
CA MET A 184 -9.60 -1.79 1.86
C MET A 184 -10.39 -3.05 2.21
N HIS A 185 -9.89 -3.87 3.14
CA HIS A 185 -10.60 -5.06 3.62
C HIS A 185 -11.93 -4.69 4.31
N ALA A 186 -11.91 -3.68 5.19
CA ALA A 186 -13.12 -3.16 5.80
C ALA A 186 -14.11 -2.61 4.75
N TYR A 187 -13.62 -1.78 3.81
CA TYR A 187 -14.41 -1.24 2.72
C TYR A 187 -15.08 -2.34 1.90
N PHE A 188 -14.33 -3.40 1.56
CA PHE A 188 -14.85 -4.55 0.86
C PHE A 188 -16.08 -5.11 1.58
N HIS A 189 -15.98 -5.43 2.88
CA HIS A 189 -17.12 -5.91 3.65
C HIS A 189 -18.27 -4.91 3.70
N TYR A 190 -18.01 -3.61 3.93
CA TYR A 190 -19.06 -2.58 3.90
C TYR A 190 -19.80 -2.52 2.55
N SER A 191 -19.06 -2.72 1.45
CA SER A 191 -19.60 -2.64 0.10
C SER A 191 -20.35 -3.89 -0.35
N THR A 192 -19.91 -5.08 0.06
CA THR A 192 -20.46 -6.36 -0.42
C THR A 192 -21.49 -6.95 0.53
N THR A 193 -21.28 -6.83 1.85
CA THR A 193 -22.18 -7.42 2.83
C THR A 193 -23.30 -6.45 3.19
N LYS A 194 -24.50 -6.69 2.66
CA LYS A 194 -25.73 -5.89 2.92
C LYS A 194 -26.27 -6.03 4.36
N ASN A 195 -25.49 -6.59 5.29
CA ASN A 195 -25.92 -7.02 6.62
C ASN A 195 -25.36 -6.13 7.75
N TYR A 196 -25.64 -4.83 7.68
CA TYR A 196 -25.09 -3.80 8.57
C TYR A 196 -25.52 -3.91 10.05
N GLY A 197 -26.63 -4.61 10.33
CA GLY A 197 -27.23 -4.70 11.67
C GLY A 197 -26.83 -5.90 12.52
N LYS A 198 -25.97 -6.81 12.03
CA LYS A 198 -25.58 -8.00 12.81
C LYS A 198 -24.55 -7.64 13.89
N PHE A 199 -24.70 -8.28 15.06
CA PHE A 199 -23.86 -8.09 16.25
C PHE A 199 -22.37 -8.41 16.00
N ASN A 200 -22.05 -9.23 15.00
CA ASN A 200 -20.68 -9.54 14.55
C ASN A 200 -20.55 -9.20 13.06
N PHE A 201 -20.35 -7.92 12.77
CA PHE A 201 -20.12 -7.44 11.41
C PHE A 201 -18.62 -7.35 11.14
N PRO A 202 -18.04 -8.16 10.24
CA PRO A 202 -16.59 -8.24 10.03
C PRO A 202 -15.93 -6.88 9.80
N ALA A 203 -16.57 -6.00 9.03
CA ALA A 203 -16.02 -4.66 8.75
C ALA A 203 -15.85 -3.81 10.02
N ARG A 204 -16.81 -3.91 10.95
CA ARG A 204 -16.79 -3.16 12.22
C ARG A 204 -15.71 -3.70 13.16
N ASP A 205 -15.44 -5.01 13.11
CA ASP A 205 -14.36 -5.64 13.87
C ASP A 205 -12.99 -5.25 13.31
N ILE A 206 -12.83 -5.23 11.98
CA ILE A 206 -11.61 -4.73 11.32
C ILE A 206 -11.37 -3.26 11.65
N VAL A 207 -12.40 -2.40 11.57
CA VAL A 207 -12.27 -0.98 11.95
C VAL A 207 -11.88 -0.83 13.43
N ARG A 208 -12.44 -1.65 14.32
CA ARG A 208 -12.06 -1.64 15.74
C ARG A 208 -10.58 -2.03 15.91
N ASP A 209 -10.12 -3.05 15.20
CA ASP A 209 -8.71 -3.44 15.20
C ASP A 209 -7.79 -2.31 14.69
N ILE A 210 -8.13 -1.68 13.57
CA ILE A 210 -7.39 -0.53 13.01
C ILE A 210 -7.24 0.57 14.06
N LEU A 211 -8.36 1.00 14.67
CA LEU A 211 -8.35 2.11 15.62
C LEU A 211 -7.57 1.77 16.90
N THR A 212 -7.63 0.52 17.37
CA THR A 212 -6.91 0.09 18.58
C THR A 212 -5.42 -0.14 18.35
N THR A 213 -5.01 -0.53 17.14
CA THR A 213 -3.61 -0.81 16.78
C THR A 213 -2.81 0.43 16.32
N GLY A 214 -3.42 1.61 16.34
CA GLY A 214 -2.75 2.89 16.11
C GLY A 214 -3.43 3.79 15.09
N GLY A 215 -4.46 3.34 14.38
CA GLY A 215 -5.19 4.15 13.40
C GLY A 215 -5.89 5.37 14.02
N SER A 216 -6.21 5.30 15.32
CA SER A 216 -6.83 6.41 16.06
C SER A 216 -5.93 7.64 16.24
N THR A 217 -4.62 7.52 16.02
CA THR A 217 -3.69 8.66 16.07
C THR A 217 -3.57 9.38 14.72
N GLN A 218 -3.97 8.72 13.62
CA GLN A 218 -3.87 9.20 12.25
C GLN A 218 -5.24 9.74 11.78
N PRO A 219 -5.42 11.05 11.59
CA PRO A 219 -6.72 11.62 11.22
C PRO A 219 -7.30 11.03 9.94
N LYS A 220 -6.46 10.83 8.91
CA LYS A 220 -6.92 10.32 7.60
C LYS A 220 -7.55 8.94 7.73
N VAL A 221 -6.88 8.02 8.42
CA VAL A 221 -7.36 6.65 8.69
C VAL A 221 -8.65 6.68 9.50
N ALA A 222 -8.68 7.50 10.56
CA ALA A 222 -9.84 7.63 11.42
C ALA A 222 -11.07 8.20 10.69
N ILE A 223 -10.88 9.26 9.90
CA ILE A 223 -11.94 9.88 9.08
C ILE A 223 -12.45 8.89 8.05
N GLU A 224 -11.57 8.12 7.40
CA GLU A 224 -11.97 7.12 6.41
C GLU A 224 -12.81 6.00 7.05
N ALA A 225 -12.39 5.49 8.22
CA ALA A 225 -13.16 4.52 8.98
C ALA A 225 -14.55 5.04 9.40
N ILE A 226 -14.63 6.29 9.85
CA ILE A 226 -15.92 6.95 10.15
C ILE A 226 -16.76 7.11 8.88
N SER A 227 -16.13 7.48 7.76
CA SER A 227 -16.81 7.64 6.48
C SER A 227 -17.46 6.32 6.04
N TYR A 228 -16.80 5.17 6.25
CA TYR A 228 -17.42 3.88 5.95
C TYR A 228 -18.65 3.60 6.83
N GLU A 229 -18.57 3.86 8.13
CA GLU A 229 -19.73 3.71 9.02
C GLU A 229 -20.86 4.68 8.65
N ARG A 230 -20.54 5.91 8.27
CA ARG A 230 -21.50 6.94 7.85
C ARG A 230 -22.26 6.54 6.59
N HIS A 231 -21.54 6.14 5.53
CA HIS A 231 -22.14 5.87 4.23
C HIS A 231 -22.83 4.50 4.16
N PHE A 232 -22.20 3.46 4.74
CA PHE A 232 -22.69 2.08 4.64
C PHE A 232 -23.43 1.63 5.90
N GLY A 233 -22.85 1.86 7.08
CA GLY A 233 -23.44 1.45 8.36
C GLY A 233 -24.69 2.24 8.75
N ARG A 234 -24.80 3.50 8.31
CA ARG A 234 -25.89 4.44 8.63
C ARG A 234 -26.17 4.57 10.14
N ASP A 235 -25.13 4.41 10.95
CA ASP A 235 -25.20 4.54 12.41
C ASP A 235 -24.52 5.86 12.84
N MET A 236 -25.33 6.91 12.86
CA MET A 236 -24.87 8.27 13.15
C MET A 236 -24.46 8.44 14.61
N ILE A 237 -25.07 7.67 15.51
CA ILE A 237 -24.73 7.65 16.94
C ILE A 237 -23.33 7.06 17.12
N ARG A 238 -23.04 5.96 16.43
CA ARG A 238 -21.70 5.35 16.44
C ARG A 238 -20.65 6.28 15.84
N CYS A 239 -20.94 6.92 14.71
CA CYS A 239 -20.04 7.91 14.10
C CYS A 239 -19.69 9.04 15.08
N ARG A 240 -20.71 9.60 15.75
CA ARG A 240 -20.54 10.62 16.78
C ARG A 240 -19.68 10.13 17.95
N ASN A 241 -19.95 8.94 18.47
CA ASN A 241 -19.16 8.34 19.55
C ASN A 241 -17.70 8.13 19.15
N MET A 242 -17.44 7.68 17.92
CA MET A 242 -16.08 7.55 17.39
C MET A 242 -15.38 8.92 17.33
N LEU A 243 -16.06 9.96 16.84
CA LEU A 243 -15.50 11.31 16.75
C LEU A 243 -15.10 11.86 18.12
N TYR A 244 -15.98 11.75 19.13
CA TYR A 244 -15.65 12.16 20.50
C TYR A 244 -14.45 11.39 21.09
N GLN A 245 -14.32 10.09 20.79
CA GLN A 245 -13.15 9.32 21.20
C GLN A 245 -11.88 9.79 20.49
N LEU A 246 -11.97 10.08 19.19
CA LEU A 246 -10.83 10.39 18.33
C LEU A 246 -10.25 11.79 18.55
N VAL A 247 -11.08 12.78 18.91
CA VAL A 247 -10.62 14.14 19.25
C VAL A 247 -9.53 14.10 20.34
N ASN A 248 -9.61 13.11 21.23
CA ASN A 248 -8.65 12.93 22.31
C ASN A 248 -7.42 12.08 21.95
N SER A 249 -7.50 11.23 20.91
CA SER A 249 -6.41 10.33 20.52
C SER A 249 -5.51 10.85 19.41
N VAL A 250 -5.99 11.79 18.59
CA VAL A 250 -5.24 12.27 17.43
C VAL A 250 -4.05 13.13 17.83
N THR A 251 -2.88 12.77 17.29
CA THR A 251 -1.60 13.43 17.59
C THR A 251 -1.05 14.21 16.40
N GLU A 252 -1.21 13.69 15.18
CA GLU A 252 -0.73 14.29 13.95
C GLU A 252 -1.86 15.04 13.25
N ASN A 253 -1.61 16.26 12.75
CA ASN A 253 -2.58 17.05 11.97
C ASN A 253 -4.03 17.03 12.51
N ALA A 254 -4.20 17.27 13.81
CA ALA A 254 -5.48 17.15 14.50
C ALA A 254 -6.58 18.07 13.96
N PHE A 255 -6.21 19.22 13.39
CA PHE A 255 -7.14 20.16 12.78
C PHE A 255 -7.97 19.54 11.65
N LEU A 256 -7.39 18.59 10.89
CA LEU A 256 -8.14 17.88 9.85
C LEU A 256 -9.33 17.09 10.44
N LEU A 257 -9.14 16.44 11.60
CA LEU A 257 -10.25 15.75 12.28
C LEU A 257 -11.24 16.75 12.87
N PHE A 258 -10.77 17.88 13.39
CA PHE A 258 -11.63 18.90 13.98
C PHE A 258 -12.58 19.50 12.95
N ASP A 259 -12.05 19.89 11.79
CA ASP A 259 -12.85 20.42 10.69
C ASP A 259 -13.88 19.39 10.23
N TYR A 260 -13.47 18.13 10.09
CA TYR A 260 -14.38 17.03 9.75
C TYR A 260 -15.47 16.80 10.81
N PHE A 261 -15.14 16.85 12.10
CA PHE A 261 -16.10 16.65 13.18
C PHE A 261 -17.15 17.76 13.22
N ILE A 262 -16.72 19.02 13.12
CA ILE A 262 -17.66 20.15 13.08
C ILE A 262 -18.53 20.07 11.83
N GLN A 263 -17.97 19.67 10.69
CA GLN A 263 -18.74 19.48 9.47
C GLN A 263 -19.77 18.36 9.59
N PHE A 264 -19.42 17.25 10.26
CA PHE A 264 -20.35 16.16 10.54
C PHE A 264 -21.56 16.62 11.36
N GLU A 265 -21.37 17.37 12.44
CA GLU A 265 -22.51 17.85 13.26
C GLU A 265 -23.33 18.94 12.56
N ARG A 266 -22.75 19.71 11.64
CA ARG A 266 -23.50 20.65 10.80
C ARG A 266 -24.44 19.93 9.83
N GLU A 267 -24.04 18.76 9.34
CA GLU A 267 -24.79 17.99 8.34
C GLU A 267 -25.83 17.08 8.99
N GLU A 268 -25.50 16.43 10.11
CA GLU A 268 -26.28 15.33 10.70
C GLU A 268 -26.71 15.58 12.16
N GLY A 269 -26.23 16.66 12.79
CA GLY A 269 -26.41 16.94 14.21
C GLY A 269 -27.53 17.93 14.51
N THR A 270 -27.94 17.98 15.78
CA THR A 270 -28.77 19.08 16.29
C THR A 270 -27.91 20.29 16.63
N LEU A 271 -28.55 21.44 16.86
CA LEU A 271 -27.84 22.62 17.35
C LEU A 271 -27.10 22.34 18.67
N GLU A 272 -27.72 21.57 19.57
CA GLU A 272 -27.11 21.19 20.86
C GLU A 272 -25.88 20.30 20.66
N ASP A 273 -25.92 19.36 19.73
CA ASP A 273 -24.78 18.49 19.41
C ASP A 273 -23.63 19.29 18.78
N LEU A 274 -23.94 20.25 17.92
CA LEU A 274 -22.97 21.16 17.32
C LEU A 274 -22.27 22.02 18.38
N GLU A 275 -23.03 22.58 19.33
CA GLU A 275 -22.47 23.35 20.45
C GLU A 275 -21.54 22.50 21.31
N LYS A 276 -21.93 21.26 21.63
CA LYS A 276 -21.08 20.30 22.37
C LYS A 276 -19.80 19.97 21.61
N ALA A 277 -19.90 19.67 20.32
CA ALA A 277 -18.73 19.37 19.49
C ALA A 277 -17.79 20.57 19.37
N LEU A 278 -18.32 21.80 19.20
CA LEU A 278 -17.53 23.02 19.20
C LEU A 278 -16.81 23.24 20.54
N ALA A 279 -17.46 22.99 21.66
CA ALA A 279 -16.84 23.11 22.98
C ALA A 279 -15.65 22.14 23.13
N GLU A 280 -15.84 20.87 22.76
CA GLU A 280 -14.82 19.83 22.86
C GLU A 280 -13.63 20.10 21.92
N VAL A 281 -13.90 20.42 20.65
CA VAL A 281 -12.87 20.76 19.65
C VAL A 281 -12.08 22.00 20.08
N ASN A 282 -12.74 23.06 20.53
CA ASN A 282 -12.05 24.27 20.97
C ASN A 282 -11.21 24.03 22.23
N CYS A 283 -11.69 23.21 23.16
CA CYS A 283 -10.93 22.80 24.33
C CYS A 283 -9.62 22.11 23.91
N GLN A 284 -9.75 21.15 22.98
CA GLN A 284 -8.62 20.39 22.49
C GLN A 284 -7.64 21.22 21.64
N ALA A 285 -8.15 22.08 20.76
CA ALA A 285 -7.34 22.99 19.95
C ALA A 285 -6.50 23.92 20.85
N ARG A 286 -7.11 24.54 21.87
CA ARG A 286 -6.39 25.36 22.86
C ARG A 286 -5.34 24.56 23.62
N ARG A 287 -5.58 23.28 23.91
CA ARG A 287 -4.59 22.39 24.54
C ARG A 287 -3.39 22.18 23.61
N LEU A 288 -3.64 21.88 22.34
CA LEU A 288 -2.58 21.66 21.34
C LEU A 288 -1.77 22.94 21.07
N GLU A 289 -2.42 24.10 20.99
CA GLU A 289 -1.75 25.41 20.87
C GLU A 289 -0.83 25.69 22.06
N ARG A 290 -1.31 25.47 23.30
CA ARG A 290 -0.47 25.59 24.50
C ARG A 290 0.75 24.69 24.44
N LEU A 291 0.59 23.45 24.00
CA LEU A 291 1.71 22.52 23.83
C LEU A 291 2.69 22.98 22.75
N ARG A 292 2.19 23.53 21.65
CA ARG A 292 3.01 24.08 20.57
C ARG A 292 3.83 25.27 21.05
N MET A 293 3.21 26.20 21.79
CA MET A 293 3.89 27.35 22.39
C MET A 293 4.97 26.92 23.38
N ARG A 294 4.68 25.93 24.25
CA ARG A 294 5.67 25.41 25.21
C ARG A 294 6.91 24.81 24.53
N ARG A 295 6.76 24.12 23.40
CA ARG A 295 7.91 23.58 22.62
C ARG A 295 8.78 24.67 21.99
N VAL A 296 8.18 25.82 21.64
CA VAL A 296 8.91 26.96 21.07
C VAL A 296 9.69 27.69 22.16
N THR A 297 9.14 27.78 23.38
CA THR A 297 9.76 28.52 24.50
C THR A 297 10.74 27.68 25.34
N SER A 298 10.72 26.34 25.24
CA SER A 298 11.51 25.46 26.10
C SER A 298 12.94 25.23 25.60
N SER A 299 13.88 25.01 26.53
CA SER A 299 15.27 24.65 26.24
C SER A 299 15.38 23.26 25.59
N PRO A 300 16.51 22.88 24.93
CA PRO A 300 16.64 21.61 24.22
C PRO A 300 16.36 20.35 25.07
N LEU A 301 16.73 20.36 26.36
CA LEU A 301 16.51 19.26 27.30
C LEU A 301 15.04 19.12 27.73
N GLU A 302 14.30 20.24 27.78
CA GLU A 302 12.87 20.23 28.08
C GLU A 302 12.01 19.81 26.88
N LYS A 303 12.53 19.93 25.65
CA LYS A 303 11.84 19.45 24.44
C LYS A 303 11.69 17.92 24.45
N ASP A 304 12.69 17.19 24.93
CA ASP A 304 12.64 15.73 25.05
C ASP A 304 11.63 15.27 26.13
N ALA A 305 11.54 15.98 27.25
CA ALA A 305 10.54 15.73 28.30
C ALA A 305 9.10 16.09 27.90
N ILE A 306 8.92 17.10 27.02
CA ILE A 306 7.60 17.42 26.45
C ILE A 306 7.18 16.38 25.41
N SER A 307 8.14 15.77 24.70
CA SER A 307 7.87 14.64 23.81
C SER A 307 7.36 13.42 24.58
N SER A 308 7.93 13.11 25.75
CA SER A 308 7.46 12.00 26.59
C SER A 308 6.09 12.26 27.24
N LEU A 309 5.75 13.51 27.58
CA LEU A 309 4.42 13.86 28.10
C LEU A 309 3.27 13.69 27.09
N LEU A 310 3.56 13.68 25.78
CA LEU A 310 2.60 13.33 24.74
C LEU A 310 2.37 11.81 24.64
N GLU A 311 3.31 11.01 25.14
CA GLU A 311 3.20 9.56 25.25
C GLU A 311 2.37 9.16 26.49
N ASP A 312 2.34 10.03 27.50
CA ASP A 312 1.67 9.84 28.80
C ASP A 312 0.21 10.32 28.87
N THR A 313 -0.44 10.64 27.74
CA THR A 313 -1.90 10.82 27.75
C THR A 313 -2.59 9.54 28.28
N PRO A 314 -3.76 9.64 28.95
CA PRO A 314 -4.52 8.47 29.39
C PRO A 314 -5.11 7.77 28.16
N PHE A 315 -4.27 7.10 27.40
CA PHE A 315 -4.67 6.09 26.44
C PHE A 315 -5.44 5.01 27.19
N SER A 316 -6.50 4.49 26.56
CA SER A 316 -7.00 3.17 26.90
C SER A 316 -5.81 2.21 27.05
N SER A 317 -5.90 1.26 27.98
CA SER A 317 -4.84 0.26 28.21
C SER A 317 -4.45 -0.48 26.92
N SER A 318 -5.36 -0.54 25.93
CA SER A 318 -5.12 -1.04 24.57
C SER A 318 -4.25 -0.11 23.72
N THR A 319 -4.53 1.19 23.69
CA THR A 319 -3.78 2.17 22.87
C THR A 319 -2.41 2.50 23.45
N LYS A 320 -2.23 2.40 24.78
CA LYS A 320 -0.92 2.52 25.44
C LYS A 320 0.03 1.39 25.03
N LYS A 321 -0.48 0.16 24.93
CA LYS A 321 0.28 -1.00 24.41
C LYS A 321 0.60 -0.85 22.92
N ALA A 322 -0.31 -0.28 22.12
CA ALA A 322 -0.08 -0.03 20.70
C ALA A 322 0.99 1.07 20.46
N LEU A 323 0.97 2.14 21.27
CA LEU A 323 1.96 3.22 21.19
C LEU A 323 3.34 2.83 21.72
N GLN A 324 3.43 2.07 22.82
CA GLN A 324 4.70 1.49 23.28
C GLN A 324 5.30 0.53 22.25
N ARG A 325 4.46 -0.21 21.50
CA ARG A 325 4.89 -0.97 20.33
C ARG A 325 5.41 -0.04 19.23
N LEU A 326 4.73 1.07 18.91
CA LEU A 326 5.18 2.05 17.91
C LEU A 326 6.47 2.81 18.28
N GLN A 327 6.70 3.09 19.57
CA GLN A 327 7.89 3.79 20.07
C GLN A 327 9.12 2.90 20.15
N SER A 328 8.99 1.67 20.66
CA SER A 328 10.06 0.65 20.60
C SER A 328 10.47 0.34 19.15
N MET A 329 9.56 0.55 18.21
CA MET A 329 9.77 0.41 16.77
C MET A 329 10.52 1.59 16.12
N ARG A 330 10.51 2.79 16.73
CA ARG A 330 11.19 4.00 16.22
C ARG A 330 12.64 4.11 16.70
N CYS A 331 12.94 3.60 17.90
CA CYS A 331 14.27 3.62 18.50
C CYS A 331 15.27 2.68 17.80
N ASP A 332 14.83 1.59 17.17
CA ASP A 332 15.71 0.67 16.42
C ASP A 332 16.19 1.23 15.07
N ARG A 333 15.47 2.20 14.48
CA ARG A 333 15.90 2.85 13.23
C ARG A 333 17.10 3.77 13.42
N SER A 334 17.26 4.40 14.60
CA SER A 334 18.44 5.21 14.91
C SER A 334 19.66 4.33 15.20
N PHE A 335 19.47 3.16 15.81
CA PHE A 335 20.53 2.19 16.05
C PHE A 335 21.04 1.54 14.75
N ARG A 336 20.16 1.19 13.80
CA ARG A 336 20.57 0.62 12.49
C ARG A 336 21.36 1.60 11.62
N LYS A 337 21.00 2.89 11.60
CA LYS A 337 21.80 3.91 10.88
C LYS A 337 23.22 4.07 11.45
N SER A 338 23.42 3.79 12.75
CA SER A 338 24.75 3.81 13.37
C SER A 338 25.54 2.52 13.18
N CYS A 339 24.89 1.37 12.94
CA CYS A 339 25.57 0.11 12.66
C CYS A 339 25.91 -0.08 11.18
N SER A 340 25.10 0.44 10.24
CA SER A 340 25.42 0.37 8.80
C SER A 340 26.67 1.19 8.42
N SER A 341 27.03 2.22 9.18
CA SER A 341 28.27 2.99 8.99
C SER A 341 29.51 2.36 9.63
N ILE A 342 29.35 1.35 10.50
CA ILE A 342 30.48 0.69 11.18
C ILE A 342 30.90 -0.62 10.47
N ILE A 343 30.05 -1.22 9.65
CA ILE A 343 30.34 -2.50 8.97
C ILE A 343 31.10 -2.32 7.64
N LEU A 344 31.13 -1.12 7.06
CA LEU A 344 31.81 -0.82 5.79
C LEU A 344 33.34 -0.61 5.89
N ASN A 345 33.97 -0.82 7.04
CA ASN A 345 35.43 -0.56 7.23
C ASN A 345 36.27 -1.78 7.68
N LYS A 346 35.79 -3.01 7.49
CA LYS A 346 36.62 -4.21 7.71
C LYS A 346 36.39 -5.28 6.64
N VAL A 347 36.75 -4.98 5.39
CA VAL A 347 37.28 -5.96 4.44
C VAL A 347 38.36 -5.26 3.60
N LYS A 348 39.60 -5.31 4.09
CA LYS A 348 40.84 -5.20 3.30
C LYS A 348 41.81 -6.23 3.85
#